data_AF-A0A4V3B0T3-F1
#
_entry.id   AF-A0A4V3B0T3-F1
#
_cell.length_a   1.000
_cell.length_b   1.000
_cell.length_c   1.000
_cell.angle_alpha   90.00
_cell.angle_beta   90.00
_cell.angle_gamma   90.00
#
_symmetry.space_group_name_H-M   'P 1'
#
loop_
_entity.id
_entity.type
_entity.pdbx_description
1 polymer ?
#
loop_
_entity_poly.entity_id
_entity_poly.type
_entity_poly.pdbx_seq_one_letter_code
_entity_poly.pdbx_strand_id
1 'polypeptide(L)'
;MANILMNRTRSKIIRFLIGHGPATCPEVAAALDRTATSLGKHLNLLCQAGILILESGRYSAQPDEVEKQSAELAAAFQSTGSDFKKMDTAASHFSLSPFHSSE
;
A
#
# COMPACT_ATOMS: atom_id res chain seq x y z
N MET A 1 -8.37 10.51 -6.75
CA MET A 1 -8.87 9.13 -6.53
C MET A 1 -8.17 8.56 -5.31
N ALA A 2 -8.88 7.90 -4.38
CA ALA A 2 -8.22 7.16 -3.29
C ALA A 2 -7.67 5.83 -3.83
N ASN A 3 -6.40 5.53 -3.60
CA ASN A 3 -5.75 4.31 -4.12
C ASN A 3 -6.46 3.05 -3.57
N ILE A 4 -6.64 2.03 -4.42
CA ILE A 4 -7.29 0.76 -4.07
C ILE A 4 -6.57 0.03 -2.92
N LEU A 5 -5.27 0.23 -2.75
CA LEU A 5 -4.48 -0.37 -1.69
C LEU A 5 -4.60 0.37 -0.35
N MET A 6 -5.08 1.62 -0.32
CA MET A 6 -5.21 2.44 0.89
C MET A 6 -6.45 2.10 1.75
N ASN A 7 -6.82 0.82 1.83
CA ASN A 7 -7.89 0.37 2.72
C ASN A 7 -7.46 -0.91 3.43
N ARG A 8 -7.51 -0.86 4.76
CA ARG A 8 -7.06 -1.95 5.64
C ARG A 8 -7.71 -3.30 5.30
N THR A 9 -9.01 -3.33 5.02
CA THR A 9 -9.71 -4.58 4.68
C THR A 9 -9.25 -5.12 3.33
N ARG A 10 -9.15 -4.25 2.31
CA ARG A 10 -8.64 -4.64 0.98
C ARG A 10 -7.21 -5.18 1.07
N SER A 11 -6.31 -4.51 1.79
CA SER A 11 -4.94 -4.98 1.98
C SER A 11 -4.87 -6.34 2.70
N LYS A 12 -5.76 -6.60 3.67
CA LYS A 12 -5.85 -7.90 4.34
C LYS A 12 -6.32 -9.01 3.41
N ILE A 13 -7.33 -8.74 2.58
CA ILE A 13 -7.82 -9.70 1.57
C ILE A 13 -6.68 -10.07 0.61
N ILE A 14 -6.00 -9.06 0.06
CA ILE A 14 -4.89 -9.28 -0.89
C ILE A 14 -3.79 -10.11 -0.23
N ARG A 15 -3.35 -9.73 0.99
CA ARG A 15 -2.33 -10.48 1.72
C ARG A 15 -2.72 -11.93 1.97
N PHE A 16 -3.98 -12.17 2.35
CA PHE A 16 -4.48 -13.53 2.57
C PHE A 16 -4.39 -14.36 1.28
N LEU A 17 -4.87 -13.82 0.15
CA LEU A 17 -4.88 -14.53 -1.13
C LEU A 17 -3.46 -14.75 -1.71
N ILE A 18 -2.53 -13.82 -1.48
CA ILE A 18 -1.12 -14.01 -1.86
C ILE A 18 -0.48 -15.11 -0.98
N GLY A 19 -0.75 -15.10 0.33
CA GLY A 19 -0.11 -16.03 1.26
C GLY A 19 -0.69 -17.44 1.26
N HIS A 20 -1.99 -17.58 1.01
CA HIS A 20 -2.73 -18.84 1.12
C HIS A 20 -3.28 -19.36 -0.22
N GLY A 21 -3.16 -18.57 -1.30
CA GLY A 21 -3.67 -18.93 -2.63
C GLY A 21 -5.14 -18.59 -2.84
N PRO A 22 -5.73 -19.06 -3.97
CA PRO A 22 -7.09 -18.72 -4.35
C PRO A 22 -8.12 -19.23 -3.35
N ALA A 23 -9.12 -18.41 -2.99
CA ALA A 23 -10.12 -18.75 -1.97
C ALA A 23 -11.53 -18.25 -2.29
N THR A 24 -12.55 -18.92 -1.75
CA THR A 24 -13.95 -18.48 -1.88
C THR A 24 -14.28 -17.32 -0.94
N CYS A 25 -15.35 -16.57 -1.22
CA CYS A 25 -15.77 -15.48 -0.33
C CYS A 25 -16.01 -15.93 1.13
N PRO A 26 -16.67 -17.07 1.41
CA PRO A 26 -16.82 -17.57 2.78
C PRO A 26 -15.49 -17.92 3.45
N GLU A 27 -14.55 -18.53 2.73
CA GLU A 27 -13.21 -18.85 3.25
C GLU A 27 -12.46 -17.59 3.67
N VAL A 28 -12.44 -16.56 2.81
CA VAL A 28 -11.79 -15.28 3.12
C VAL A 28 -12.52 -14.57 4.28
N ALA A 29 -13.85 -14.63 4.32
CA ALA A 29 -14.65 -14.03 5.38
C ALA A 29 -14.36 -14.65 6.75
N ALA A 30 -14.28 -15.99 6.80
CA ALA A 30 -13.90 -16.73 8.01
C ALA A 30 -12.47 -16.40 8.44
N ALA A 31 -11.51 -16.36 7.50
CA ALA A 31 -10.11 -16.06 7.82
C ALA A 31 -9.89 -14.62 8.35
N LEU A 32 -10.75 -13.68 7.96
CA LEU A 32 -10.65 -12.27 8.37
C LEU A 32 -11.58 -11.89 9.53
N ASP A 33 -12.35 -12.84 10.06
CA ASP A 33 -13.38 -12.63 11.07
C ASP A 33 -14.37 -11.52 10.65
N ARG A 34 -14.93 -11.67 9.45
CA ARG A 34 -15.88 -10.72 8.83
C ARG A 34 -17.06 -11.46 8.23
N THR A 35 -18.17 -10.72 8.03
CA THR A 35 -19.33 -11.27 7.33
C THR A 35 -19.11 -11.25 5.82
N ALA A 36 -19.57 -12.30 5.12
CA ALA A 36 -19.48 -12.39 3.66
C ALA A 36 -20.11 -11.18 2.95
N THR A 37 -21.23 -10.67 3.46
CA THR A 37 -21.91 -9.49 2.92
C THR A 37 -21.04 -8.23 2.97
N SER A 38 -20.30 -8.02 4.06
CA SER A 38 -19.39 -6.87 4.19
C SER A 38 -18.17 -7.01 3.27
N LEU A 39 -17.73 -8.24 3.04
CA LEU A 39 -16.55 -8.56 2.23
C LEU A 39 -16.85 -8.48 0.72
N GLY A 40 -18.06 -8.84 0.30
CA GLY A 40 -18.45 -8.87 -1.11
C GLY A 40 -18.24 -7.54 -1.84
N LYS A 41 -18.50 -6.41 -1.18
CA LYS A 41 -18.22 -5.08 -1.75
C LYS A 41 -16.73 -4.85 -2.00
N HIS A 42 -15.88 -5.28 -1.08
CA HIS A 42 -14.42 -5.15 -1.22
C HIS A 42 -13.87 -6.06 -2.31
N LEU A 43 -14.36 -7.31 -2.38
CA LEU A 43 -13.97 -8.27 -3.42
C LEU A 43 -14.35 -7.77 -4.81
N ASN A 44 -15.59 -7.26 -4.98
CA ASN A 44 -16.03 -6.72 -6.26
C ASN A 44 -15.17 -5.52 -6.71
N LEU A 45 -14.88 -4.57 -5.81
CA LEU A 45 -14.01 -3.43 -6.13
C LEU A 45 -12.59 -3.86 -6.51
N LEU A 46 -12.06 -4.90 -5.86
CA LEU A 46 -10.73 -5.42 -6.17
C LEU A 46 -10.71 -6.16 -7.52
N CYS A 47 -11.79 -6.87 -7.88
CA CYS A 47 -11.93 -7.45 -9.22
C CYS A 47 -12.04 -6.38 -10.30
N GLN A 48 -12.83 -5.32 -10.08
CA GLN A 48 -12.95 -4.20 -11.02
C GLN A 48 -11.62 -3.47 -11.23
N ALA A 49 -10.76 -3.44 -10.21
CA ALA A 49 -9.42 -2.86 -10.29
C ALA A 49 -8.38 -3.82 -10.90
N GLY A 50 -8.76 -5.03 -11.30
CA GLY A 50 -7.84 -6.05 -11.84
C GLY A 50 -6.89 -6.66 -10.81
N ILE A 51 -7.05 -6.33 -9.53
CA ILE A 51 -6.20 -6.82 -8.44
C ILE A 51 -6.50 -8.29 -8.11
N LEU A 52 -7.77 -8.67 -8.25
CA LEU A 52 -8.23 -10.04 -8.09
C LEU A 52 -8.91 -10.51 -9.37
N ILE A 53 -8.84 -11.81 -9.62
CA ILE A 53 -9.61 -12.50 -10.66
C ILE A 53 -10.51 -13.52 -9.98
N LEU A 54 -11.77 -13.61 -10.42
CA LEU A 54 -12.71 -14.62 -9.98
C LEU A 54 -12.74 -15.76 -11.01
N GLU A 55 -12.16 -16.91 -10.65
CA GLU A 55 -12.12 -18.11 -11.48
C GLU A 55 -12.79 -19.26 -10.75
N SER A 56 -13.77 -19.91 -11.39
CA SER A 56 -14.47 -21.07 -10.82
C SER A 56 -15.01 -20.83 -9.39
N GLY A 57 -15.45 -19.60 -9.10
CA GLY A 57 -15.97 -19.20 -7.78
C GLY A 57 -14.90 -18.91 -6.71
N ARG A 58 -13.61 -18.95 -7.07
CA ARG A 58 -12.49 -18.61 -6.18
C ARG A 58 -11.82 -17.32 -6.63
N TYR A 59 -11.51 -16.46 -5.67
CA TYR A 59 -10.76 -15.23 -5.89
C TYR A 59 -9.26 -15.55 -5.84
N SER A 60 -8.52 -15.16 -6.88
CA SER A 60 -7.07 -15.24 -6.93
C SER A 60 -6.49 -13.83 -7.00
N ALA A 61 -5.41 -13.55 -6.26
CA ALA A 61 -4.71 -12.28 -6.37
C ALA A 61 -3.79 -12.27 -7.59
N GLN A 62 -3.61 -11.09 -8.19
CA GLN A 62 -2.66 -10.83 -9.28
C GLN A 62 -1.46 -10.06 -8.70
N PRO A 63 -0.35 -10.74 -8.34
CA PRO A 63 0.79 -10.08 -7.68
C PRO A 63 1.37 -8.94 -8.51
N ASP A 64 1.44 -9.11 -9.83
CA ASP A 64 2.00 -8.12 -10.76
C ASP A 64 1.21 -6.81 -10.72
N GLU A 65 -0.13 -6.87 -10.71
CA GLU A 65 -0.96 -5.67 -10.62
C GLU A 65 -0.90 -5.05 -9.21
N VAL A 66 -0.79 -5.87 -8.15
CA VAL A 66 -0.56 -5.37 -6.79
C VAL A 66 0.76 -4.61 -6.70
N GLU A 67 1.84 -5.15 -7.27
CA GLU A 67 3.16 -4.51 -7.30
C GLU A 67 3.10 -3.20 -8.07
N LYS A 68 2.51 -3.20 -9.28
CA LYS A 68 2.32 -2.00 -10.09
C LYS A 68 1.57 -0.90 -9.33
N GLN A 69 0.42 -1.22 -8.72
CA GLN A 69 -0.35 -0.25 -7.93
C GLN A 69 0.43 0.26 -6.71
N SER A 70 1.27 -0.59 -6.12
CA SER A 70 2.13 -0.20 -4.99
C SER A 70 3.25 0.75 -5.40
N ALA A 71 3.87 0.50 -6.57
CA ALA A 71 4.90 1.37 -7.15
C ALA A 71 4.32 2.73 -7.55
N GLU A 72 3.14 2.74 -8.17
CA GLU A 72 2.43 3.97 -8.52
C GLU A 72 2.08 4.79 -7.26
N LEU A 73 1.63 4.13 -6.19
CA LEU A 73 1.37 4.77 -4.90
C LEU A 73 2.65 5.38 -4.31
N ALA A 74 3.76 4.64 -4.34
CA ALA A 74 5.05 5.12 -3.83
C ALA A 74 5.55 6.34 -4.63
N ALA A 75 5.42 6.31 -5.96
CA ALA A 75 5.77 7.43 -6.83
C ALA A 75 4.95 8.69 -6.51
N ALA A 76 3.64 8.55 -6.24
CA ALA A 76 2.79 9.67 -5.85
C ALA A 76 3.26 10.36 -4.56
N PHE A 77 3.73 9.58 -3.58
CA PHE A 77 4.29 10.12 -2.33
C PHE A 77 5.68 10.77 -2.52
N GLN A 78 6.51 10.24 -3.42
CA GLN A 78 7.81 10.83 -3.70
C GLN A 78 7.69 12.15 -4.48
N SER A 79 6.75 12.22 -5.43
CA SER A 79 6.47 13.45 -6.18
C SER A 79 6.01 14.59 -5.26
N THR A 80 5.20 14.30 -4.26
CA THR A 80 4.66 15.30 -3.31
C THR A 80 5.67 15.70 -2.21
N GLY A 81 6.59 14.81 -1.84
CA GLY A 81 7.67 15.11 -0.89
C GLY A 81 8.87 15.87 -1.49
N SER A 82 9.05 15.84 -2.82
CA SER A 82 10.20 16.50 -3.46
C SER A 82 10.10 18.02 -3.48
N ASP A 83 8.89 18.58 -3.48
CA ASP A 83 8.69 20.04 -3.43
C ASP A 83 9.13 20.64 -2.09
N PHE A 84 8.97 19.93 -0.97
CA PHE A 84 9.43 20.40 0.34
C PHE A 84 10.95 20.42 0.48
N LYS A 85 11.68 19.56 -0.25
CA LYS A 85 13.14 19.46 -0.12
C LYS A 85 13.91 20.54 -0.90
N LYS A 86 13.24 21.34 -1.74
CA LYS A 86 13.87 22.45 -2.46
C LYS A 86 14.05 23.74 -1.63
N MET A 87 13.64 23.75 -0.36
CA MET A 87 13.60 24.98 0.45
C MET A 87 14.72 25.13 1.49
N ASP A 88 15.72 24.24 1.53
CA ASP A 88 16.87 24.36 2.42
C ASP A 88 18.20 24.07 1.71
N THR A 89 18.66 25.01 0.89
CA THR A 89 20.10 25.14 0.57
C THR A 89 20.46 26.61 0.41
N ALA A 90 20.22 27.39 1.46
CA ALA A 90 20.72 28.76 1.56
C ALA A 90 20.93 29.18 3.03
N ALA A 91 21.77 28.46 3.77
CA ALA A 91 22.51 28.99 4.93
C ALA A 91 23.40 27.90 5.55
N SER A 92 24.47 27.52 4.86
CA SER A 92 25.60 26.84 5.52
C SER A 92 26.66 27.90 5.84
N HIS A 93 26.57 28.46 7.04
CA HIS A 93 27.68 29.16 7.71
C HIS A 93 27.49 29.03 9.23
N PHE A 94 27.57 27.80 9.74
CA PHE A 94 27.90 27.61 11.15
C PHE A 94 29.42 27.58 11.27
N SER A 95 29.98 28.78 11.50
CA SER A 95 31.39 28.98 11.82
C SER A 95 31.65 28.40 13.20
N LEU A 96 32.26 27.21 13.27
CA LEU A 96 32.76 26.64 14.51
C LEU A 96 34.08 27.33 14.88
N SER A 97 34.09 28.11 15.95
CA SER A 97 35.33 28.58 16.58
C SER A 97 35.97 27.45 17.41
N PRO A 98 37.29 27.22 17.33
CA PRO A 98 37.97 26.26 18.19
C PRO A 98 38.14 26.86 19.59
N PHE A 99 37.69 26.16 20.62
CA PHE A 99 38.04 26.48 22.00
C PHE A 99 39.55 26.30 22.20
N HIS A 100 40.21 27.38 22.62
CA HIS A 100 41.62 27.41 22.96
C HIS A 100 41.90 26.60 24.24
N SER A 101 42.97 25.80 24.21
CA SER A 101 43.68 25.32 25.40
C SER A 101 44.37 26.47 26.13
N SER A 102 44.29 26.48 27.46
CA SER A 102 45.27 27.05 28.41
C SER A 102 44.96 26.39 29.76
N GLU A 103 45.77 25.41 30.16
CA GLU A 103 46.79 25.44 31.24
C GLU A 103 46.25 24.86 32.56
#